data_AF-A0A962D4S7-F1
#
_entry.id   AF-A0A962D4S7-F1
#
_cell.length_a   1.000
_cell.length_b   1.000
_cell.length_c   1.000
_cell.angle_alpha   90.00
_cell.angle_beta   90.00
_cell.angle_gamma   90.00
#
_symmetry.space_group_name_H-M   'P 1'
#
loop_
_entity.id
_entity.type
_entity.pdbx_description
1 polymer ?
#
loop_
_entity_poly.entity_id
_entity_poly.type
_entity_poly.pdbx_seq_one_letter_code
_entity_poly.pdbx_strand_id
1 'polypeptide(L)'
;MGTEPVPSADPLLALTAQLASGQSLDWAQAQSLEPTLREQLRQIELLAGGFGIAPDEDTEAGTDAKSALTALQPGDRFGPLCIRQVLGRGSFGQVYRAYDAELDREVALKLVHGEGRSRSAILHEARLLARLDHPNVLRVYGALEDDGRIGLAFELIEGQTLEAWIGGHESLGAHALVATAMELGAALCALHQVGIVHGDLKPSNVLRHPGGR
;
A
#
# COMPACT_ATOMS: atom_id res chain seq x y z
N MET A 1 47.73 17.25 -5.57
CA MET A 1 46.46 17.19 -6.31
C MET A 1 46.19 15.72 -6.61
N GLY A 2 45.66 15.00 -5.63
CA GLY A 2 45.29 13.59 -5.76
C GLY A 2 43.80 13.52 -5.61
N THR A 3 43.09 13.30 -6.71
CA THR A 3 41.66 12.99 -6.69
C THR A 3 41.54 11.55 -6.19
N GLU A 4 41.11 11.37 -4.95
CA GLU A 4 40.62 10.07 -4.49
C GLU A 4 39.48 9.62 -5.40
N PRO A 5 39.43 8.33 -5.80
CA PRO A 5 38.29 7.80 -6.52
C PRO A 5 37.07 7.88 -5.61
N VAL A 6 36.03 8.60 -6.04
CA VAL A 6 34.70 8.53 -5.45
C VAL A 6 34.33 7.04 -5.35
N PRO A 7 33.96 6.51 -4.17
CA PRO A 7 33.63 5.10 -4.04
C PRO A 7 32.49 4.79 -5.02
N SER A 8 32.66 3.76 -5.84
CA SER A 8 31.61 3.25 -6.71
C SER A 8 30.35 3.09 -5.87
N ALA A 9 29.25 3.74 -6.26
CA ALA A 9 27.99 3.67 -5.54
C ALA A 9 27.69 2.19 -5.23
N ASP A 10 27.54 1.88 -3.94
CA ASP A 10 27.27 0.51 -3.49
C ASP A 10 26.06 -0.03 -4.29
N PRO A 11 26.25 -1.09 -5.10
CA PRO A 11 25.20 -1.59 -5.99
C PRO A 11 23.96 -2.00 -5.19
N LEU A 12 24.10 -2.46 -3.95
CA LEU A 12 22.95 -2.74 -3.07
C LEU A 12 22.17 -1.47 -2.74
N LEU A 13 22.88 -0.37 -2.47
CA LEU A 13 22.27 0.91 -2.10
C LEU A 13 21.55 1.55 -3.30
N ALA A 14 22.11 1.39 -4.51
CA ALA A 14 21.47 1.81 -5.76
C ALA A 14 20.21 0.99 -6.07
N LEU A 15 20.27 -0.34 -5.93
CA LEU A 15 19.16 -1.26 -6.18
C LEU A 15 18.02 -1.09 -5.16
N THR A 16 18.35 -0.90 -3.88
CA THR A 16 17.34 -0.61 -2.84
C THR A 16 16.68 0.76 -3.02
N ALA A 17 17.41 1.76 -3.54
CA ALA A 17 16.82 3.05 -3.92
C ALA A 17 15.89 2.94 -5.13
N GLN A 18 16.19 2.10 -6.12
CA GLN A 18 15.29 1.79 -7.24
C GLN A 18 13.98 1.18 -6.73
N LEU A 19 14.06 0.15 -5.88
CA LEU A 19 12.89 -0.46 -5.25
C LEU A 19 12.06 0.55 -4.45
N ALA A 20 12.71 1.37 -3.61
CA ALA A 20 12.01 2.38 -2.80
C ALA A 20 11.32 3.47 -3.63
N SER A 21 11.80 3.71 -4.85
CA SER A 21 11.19 4.65 -5.80
C SER A 21 10.17 4.00 -6.75
N GLY A 22 9.87 2.71 -6.54
CA GLY A 22 8.91 1.95 -7.36
C GLY A 22 9.42 1.62 -8.76
N GLN A 23 10.73 1.71 -9.00
CA GLN A 23 11.36 1.30 -10.25
C GLN A 23 11.71 -0.20 -10.20
N SER A 24 11.60 -0.89 -11.34
CA SER A 24 12.10 -2.27 -11.47
C SER A 24 13.60 -2.33 -11.27
N LEU A 25 14.09 -3.40 -10.67
CA LEU A 25 15.52 -3.60 -10.41
C LEU A 25 16.30 -3.79 -11.72
N ASP A 26 17.43 -3.11 -11.83
CA ASP A 26 18.43 -3.43 -12.85
C ASP A 26 19.18 -4.73 -12.47
N TRP A 27 18.66 -5.86 -12.93
CA TRP A 27 19.24 -7.17 -12.68
C TRP A 27 20.65 -7.35 -13.26
N ALA A 28 21.10 -6.50 -14.20
CA ALA A 28 22.48 -6.52 -14.66
C ALA A 28 23.44 -6.04 -13.57
N GLN A 29 23.05 -5.02 -12.79
CA GLN A 29 23.82 -4.52 -11.64
C GLN A 29 23.80 -5.52 -10.48
N ALA A 30 22.67 -6.20 -10.27
CA ALA A 30 22.51 -7.19 -9.21
C ALA A 30 23.39 -8.44 -9.38
N GLN A 31 23.89 -8.75 -10.60
CA GLN A 31 24.78 -9.91 -10.84
C GLN A 31 26.07 -9.88 -10.02
N SER A 32 26.53 -8.68 -9.64
CA SER A 32 27.72 -8.49 -8.80
C SER A 32 27.50 -8.82 -7.32
N LEU A 33 26.24 -9.01 -6.89
CA LEU A 33 25.88 -9.29 -5.50
C LEU A 33 25.95 -10.79 -5.18
N GLU A 34 26.19 -11.07 -3.90
CA GLU A 34 26.08 -12.40 -3.30
C GLU A 34 24.76 -13.10 -3.69
N PRO A 35 24.76 -14.41 -4.00
CA PRO A 35 23.57 -15.14 -4.44
C PRO A 35 22.38 -15.05 -3.47
N THR A 36 22.64 -15.08 -2.16
CA THR A 36 21.61 -14.94 -1.12
C THR A 36 20.95 -13.57 -1.15
N LEU A 37 21.73 -12.52 -1.39
CA LEU A 37 21.25 -11.14 -1.46
C LEU A 37 20.41 -10.89 -2.71
N ARG A 38 20.80 -11.50 -3.83
CA ARG A 38 19.98 -11.49 -5.07
C ARG A 38 18.63 -12.15 -4.85
N GLU A 39 18.60 -13.28 -4.15
CA GLU A 39 17.34 -13.96 -3.85
C GLU A 39 16.44 -13.11 -2.94
N GLN A 40 17.02 -12.47 -1.92
CA GLN A 40 16.30 -11.53 -1.07
C GLN A 40 15.76 -10.33 -1.86
N LEU A 41 16.55 -9.74 -2.76
CA LEU A 41 16.09 -8.65 -3.64
C LEU A 41 14.96 -9.11 -4.55
N ARG A 42 15.00 -10.36 -5.02
CA ARG A 42 13.95 -10.95 -5.86
C ARG A 42 12.65 -11.09 -5.10
N GLN A 43 12.72 -11.56 -3.86
CA GLN A 43 11.56 -11.62 -2.97
C GLN A 43 11.00 -10.23 -2.68
N ILE A 44 11.85 -9.24 -2.41
CA ILE A 44 11.42 -7.86 -2.17
C ILE A 44 10.78 -7.25 -3.43
N GLU A 45 11.33 -7.49 -4.63
CA GLU A 45 10.74 -7.02 -5.88
C GLU A 45 9.37 -7.63 -6.15
N LEU A 46 9.21 -8.92 -5.87
CA LEU A 46 7.90 -9.60 -5.93
C LEU A 46 6.89 -8.99 -4.96
N LEU A 47 7.34 -8.52 -3.79
CA LEU A 47 6.51 -7.87 -2.79
C LEU A 47 6.24 -6.39 -3.09
N ALA A 48 7.08 -5.72 -3.90
CA ALA A 48 7.01 -4.29 -4.20
C ALA A 48 5.82 -3.88 -5.12
N GLY A 49 4.95 -4.83 -5.46
CA GLY A 49 3.75 -4.65 -6.28
C GLY A 49 2.45 -4.49 -5.48
N GLY A 50 2.50 -3.94 -4.26
CA GLY A 50 1.34 -3.78 -3.37
C GLY A 50 0.97 -5.06 -2.61
N PHE A 51 0.38 -4.91 -1.41
CA PHE A 51 0.08 -5.95 -0.40
C PHE A 51 0.34 -7.39 -0.90
N GLY A 52 1.61 -7.79 -0.79
CA GLY A 52 2.09 -9.05 -1.28
C GLY A 52 2.27 -10.01 -0.12
N ILE A 53 1.63 -11.17 -0.21
CA ILE A 53 2.12 -12.39 0.43
C ILE A 53 2.79 -13.19 -0.70
N ALA A 54 3.88 -13.89 -0.39
CA ALA A 54 4.49 -14.83 -1.33
C ALA A 54 3.40 -15.77 -1.88
N PRO A 55 3.33 -16.01 -3.20
CA PRO A 55 2.30 -16.87 -3.77
C PRO A 55 2.43 -18.29 -3.19
N ASP A 56 1.35 -18.83 -2.65
CA ASP A 56 1.21 -20.28 -2.48
C ASP A 56 1.16 -20.91 -3.88
N GLU A 57 1.85 -22.04 -4.05
CA GLU A 57 2.17 -22.69 -5.34
C GLU A 57 0.94 -23.16 -6.16
N ASP A 58 -0.29 -22.94 -5.67
CA ASP A 58 -1.54 -23.41 -6.29
C ASP A 58 -2.49 -22.26 -6.73
N THR A 59 -2.01 -21.29 -7.52
CA THR A 59 -2.90 -20.25 -8.08
C THR A 59 -2.81 -20.20 -9.61
N GLU A 60 -3.77 -20.86 -10.27
CA GLU A 60 -3.96 -20.77 -11.73
C GLU A 60 -4.37 -19.34 -12.13
N ALA A 61 -3.56 -18.74 -13.00
CA ALA A 61 -3.80 -17.43 -13.58
C ALA A 61 -4.89 -17.52 -14.65
N GLY A 62 -6.11 -17.08 -14.31
CA GLY A 62 -7.17 -16.83 -15.28
C GLY A 62 -6.79 -15.66 -16.18
N THR A 63 -6.57 -15.95 -17.46
CA THR A 63 -6.26 -14.97 -18.50
C THR A 63 -7.56 -14.39 -19.03
N ASP A 64 -7.94 -13.17 -18.63
CA ASP A 64 -8.85 -12.32 -19.42
C ASP A 64 -8.70 -10.82 -19.09
N ALA A 65 -7.97 -10.17 -20.00
CA ALA A 65 -8.03 -8.80 -20.54
C ALA A 65 -8.72 -7.64 -19.77
N LYS A 66 -7.91 -6.65 -19.37
CA LYS A 66 -8.15 -5.18 -19.49
C LYS A 66 -9.60 -4.67 -19.35
N SER A 67 -10.33 -5.08 -18.32
CA SER A 67 -11.56 -4.38 -17.95
C SER A 67 -11.20 -3.22 -17.04
N ALA A 68 -11.06 -2.03 -17.62
CA ALA A 68 -10.97 -0.79 -16.87
C ALA A 68 -12.19 -0.73 -15.94
N LEU A 69 -11.98 -0.85 -14.63
CA LEU A 69 -13.03 -0.62 -13.63
C LEU A 69 -13.74 0.69 -13.98
N THR A 70 -15.00 0.61 -14.41
CA THR A 70 -15.80 1.81 -14.67
C THR A 70 -15.82 2.62 -13.37
N ALA A 71 -15.29 3.84 -13.44
CA ALA A 71 -15.16 4.70 -12.27
C ALA A 71 -16.54 5.04 -11.73
N LEU A 72 -16.75 4.78 -10.44
CA LEU A 72 -17.99 5.14 -9.76
C LEU A 72 -18.08 6.66 -9.64
N GLN A 73 -19.30 7.18 -9.80
CA GLN A 73 -19.63 8.59 -9.66
C GLN A 73 -20.31 8.86 -8.31
N PRO A 74 -20.25 10.10 -7.80
CA PRO A 74 -21.10 10.52 -6.69
C PRO A 74 -22.58 10.18 -6.95
N GLY A 75 -23.21 9.50 -5.99
CA GLY A 75 -24.59 9.01 -6.10
C GLY A 75 -24.72 7.54 -6.51
N ASP A 76 -23.67 6.95 -7.10
CA ASP A 76 -23.65 5.52 -7.39
C ASP A 76 -23.66 4.69 -6.11
N ARG A 77 -24.06 3.42 -6.24
CA ARG A 77 -24.03 2.44 -5.17
C ARG A 77 -22.93 1.40 -5.40
N PHE A 78 -22.38 0.90 -4.31
CA PHE A 78 -21.54 -0.28 -4.28
C PHE A 78 -21.97 -1.15 -3.11
N GLY A 79 -22.81 -2.15 -3.38
CA GLY A 79 -23.55 -2.88 -2.35
C GLY A 79 -24.36 -1.93 -1.45
N PRO A 80 -24.17 -1.93 -0.11
CA PRO A 80 -24.90 -1.06 0.81
C PRO A 80 -24.39 0.40 0.80
N LEU A 81 -23.22 0.66 0.19
CA LEU A 81 -22.56 1.95 0.25
C LEU A 81 -23.05 2.90 -0.84
N CYS A 82 -23.20 4.18 -0.50
CA CYS A 82 -23.46 5.26 -1.44
C CYS A 82 -22.20 6.10 -1.65
N ILE A 83 -21.73 6.20 -2.90
CA ILE A 83 -20.50 6.94 -3.24
C ILE A 83 -20.74 8.44 -3.10
N ARG A 84 -19.83 9.13 -2.40
CA ARG A 84 -19.89 10.58 -2.17
C ARG A 84 -18.88 11.33 -3.03
N GLN A 85 -17.64 10.87 -3.06
CA GLN A 85 -16.57 11.49 -3.86
C GLN A 85 -15.38 10.55 -4.04
N VAL A 86 -14.54 10.83 -5.03
CA VAL A 86 -13.24 10.16 -5.21
C VAL A 86 -12.23 10.78 -4.26
N LEU A 87 -11.52 9.96 -3.49
CA LEU A 87 -10.44 10.37 -2.59
C LEU A 87 -9.06 10.21 -3.24
N GLY A 88 -8.88 9.18 -4.08
CA GLY A 88 -7.61 8.92 -4.73
C GLY A 88 -7.70 7.87 -5.82
N ARG A 89 -6.73 7.92 -6.73
CA ARG A 89 -6.55 6.93 -7.80
C ARG A 89 -5.10 6.48 -7.79
N GLY A 90 -4.86 5.18 -7.84
CA GLY A 90 -3.52 4.62 -7.86
C GLY A 90 -3.46 3.29 -8.61
N SER A 91 -2.25 2.74 -8.70
CA SER A 91 -1.97 1.49 -9.40
C SER A 91 -2.87 0.33 -8.93
N PHE A 92 -3.16 0.28 -7.63
CA PHE A 92 -3.92 -0.80 -6.99
C PHE A 92 -5.42 -0.59 -6.91
N GLY A 93 -5.93 0.54 -7.42
CA GLY A 93 -7.35 0.80 -7.36
C GLY A 93 -7.75 2.27 -7.31
N GLN A 94 -9.03 2.46 -7.05
CA GLN A 94 -9.63 3.76 -6.78
C GLN A 94 -10.21 3.76 -5.37
N VAL A 95 -9.97 4.84 -4.63
CA VAL A 95 -10.47 5.03 -3.27
C VAL A 95 -11.56 6.10 -3.30
N TYR A 96 -12.69 5.81 -2.68
CA TYR A 96 -13.86 6.67 -2.63
C TYR A 96 -14.25 6.93 -1.18
N ARG A 97 -14.74 8.13 -0.89
CA ARG A 97 -15.55 8.38 0.29
C ARG A 97 -16.93 7.84 -0.02
N ALA A 98 -17.42 6.97 0.85
CA ALA A 98 -18.75 6.40 0.72
C ALA A 98 -19.48 6.50 2.05
N TYR A 99 -20.80 6.50 1.99
CA TYR A 99 -21.67 6.50 3.16
C TYR A 99 -22.37 5.16 3.28
N ASP A 100 -22.22 4.55 4.44
CA ASP A 100 -22.91 3.34 4.87
C ASP A 100 -24.20 3.75 5.58
N ALA A 101 -25.33 3.60 4.90
CA ALA A 101 -26.63 4.01 5.43
C ALA A 101 -27.19 3.06 6.50
N GLU A 102 -26.69 1.83 6.56
CA GLU A 102 -27.14 0.86 7.56
C GLU A 102 -26.46 1.11 8.91
N LEU A 103 -25.17 1.46 8.87
CA LEU A 103 -24.37 1.75 10.06
C LEU A 103 -24.24 3.26 10.36
N ASP A 104 -24.90 4.10 9.57
CA ASP A 104 -24.89 5.57 9.68
C ASP A 104 -23.48 6.17 9.85
N ARG A 105 -22.58 5.83 8.92
CA ARG A 105 -21.18 6.27 8.99
C ARG A 105 -20.57 6.47 7.62
N GLU A 106 -19.48 7.23 7.58
CA GLU A 106 -18.65 7.35 6.38
C GLU A 106 -17.46 6.39 6.43
N VAL A 107 -17.09 5.90 5.24
CA VAL A 107 -16.03 4.92 5.05
C VAL A 107 -15.17 5.30 3.84
N ALA A 108 -13.93 4.84 3.84
CA ALA A 108 -13.09 4.84 2.65
C ALA A 108 -13.25 3.49 1.94
N LEU A 109 -13.83 3.49 0.73
CA LEU A 109 -13.98 2.31 -0.12
C LEU A 109 -12.85 2.24 -1.13
N LYS A 110 -11.97 1.24 -1.03
CA LYS A 110 -10.96 0.94 -2.06
C LYS A 110 -11.50 -0.15 -2.98
N LEU A 111 -11.76 0.19 -4.23
CA LEU A 111 -12.00 -0.81 -5.29
C LEU A 111 -10.66 -1.37 -5.76
N VAL A 112 -10.50 -2.68 -5.67
CA VAL A 112 -9.27 -3.36 -6.07
C VAL A 112 -9.33 -3.71 -7.55
N HIS A 113 -8.30 -3.37 -8.32
CA HIS A 113 -8.18 -3.88 -9.70
C HIS A 113 -8.05 -5.41 -9.64
N GLY A 114 -8.96 -6.13 -10.30
CA GLY A 114 -8.97 -7.59 -10.34
C GLY A 114 -7.89 -8.20 -11.24
N GLU A 115 -7.05 -7.37 -11.89
CA GLU A 115 -6.01 -7.86 -12.79
C GLU A 115 -4.94 -8.64 -11.99
N GLY A 116 -4.86 -9.95 -12.25
CA GLY A 116 -3.80 -10.83 -11.73
C GLY A 116 -3.95 -11.30 -10.28
N ARG A 117 -4.91 -10.79 -9.51
CA ARG A 117 -5.18 -11.28 -8.13
C ARG A 117 -6.50 -12.04 -8.06
N SER A 118 -6.42 -13.28 -7.59
CA SER A 118 -7.63 -14.08 -7.35
C SER A 118 -8.49 -13.45 -6.24
N ARG A 119 -9.80 -13.65 -6.33
CA ARG A 119 -10.76 -13.24 -5.27
C ARG A 119 -10.35 -13.79 -3.91
N SER A 120 -9.88 -15.04 -3.86
CA SER A 120 -9.42 -15.67 -2.63
C SER A 120 -8.23 -14.93 -2.03
N ALA A 121 -7.26 -14.48 -2.83
CA ALA A 121 -6.11 -13.71 -2.36
C ALA A 121 -6.55 -12.36 -1.76
N ILE A 122 -7.43 -11.62 -2.45
CA ILE A 122 -7.91 -10.31 -1.96
C ILE A 122 -8.67 -10.47 -0.64
N LEU A 123 -9.56 -11.46 -0.55
CA LEU A 123 -10.31 -11.72 0.68
C LEU A 123 -9.43 -12.25 1.81
N HIS A 124 -8.39 -13.02 1.49
CA HIS A 124 -7.42 -13.48 2.48
C HIS A 124 -6.68 -12.31 3.11
N GLU A 125 -6.14 -11.40 2.28
CA GLU A 125 -5.47 -10.17 2.73
C GLU A 125 -6.39 -9.32 3.62
N ALA A 126 -7.63 -9.08 3.19
CA ALA A 126 -8.61 -8.32 3.96
C ALA A 126 -8.91 -8.97 5.33
N ARG A 127 -8.94 -10.30 5.41
CA ARG A 127 -9.14 -11.04 6.68
C ARG A 127 -7.94 -10.91 7.61
N LEU A 128 -6.72 -10.91 7.08
CA LEU A 128 -5.53 -10.69 7.89
C LEU A 128 -5.51 -9.26 8.45
N LEU A 129 -5.78 -8.26 7.61
CA LEU A 129 -5.88 -6.86 8.04
C LEU A 129 -7.01 -6.66 9.07
N ALA A 130 -8.16 -7.32 8.91
CA ALA A 130 -9.28 -7.23 9.85
C ALA A 130 -8.98 -7.84 11.23
N ARG A 131 -7.93 -8.66 11.37
CA ARG A 131 -7.48 -9.20 12.66
C ARG A 131 -6.55 -8.24 13.41
N LEU A 132 -6.07 -7.19 12.75
CA LEU A 132 -5.22 -6.19 13.37
C LEU A 132 -6.06 -5.13 14.06
N ASP A 133 -5.79 -4.95 15.35
CA ASP A 133 -6.25 -3.80 16.13
C ASP A 133 -5.00 -3.05 16.60
N HIS A 134 -4.59 -2.04 15.83
CA HIS A 134 -3.41 -1.23 16.12
C HIS A 134 -3.69 0.24 15.78
N PRO A 135 -3.35 1.21 16.67
CA PRO A 135 -3.72 2.61 16.51
C PRO A 135 -3.14 3.30 15.25
N ASN A 136 -2.03 2.79 14.72
CA ASN A 136 -1.37 3.29 13.50
C ASN A 136 -1.55 2.37 12.27
N VAL A 137 -2.49 1.40 12.32
CA VAL A 137 -2.87 0.60 11.15
C VAL A 137 -4.32 0.90 10.82
N LEU A 138 -4.60 1.20 9.54
CA LEU A 138 -5.94 1.55 9.11
C LEU A 138 -6.90 0.38 9.33
N ARG A 139 -8.00 0.63 10.04
CA ARG A 139 -8.98 -0.41 10.36
C ARG A 139 -9.78 -0.81 9.11
N VAL A 140 -9.88 -2.12 8.88
CA VAL A 140 -10.76 -2.70 7.85
C VAL A 140 -12.11 -3.00 8.47
N TYR A 141 -13.18 -2.46 7.88
CA TYR A 141 -14.55 -2.78 8.28
C TYR A 141 -15.10 -4.01 7.57
N GLY A 142 -14.63 -4.30 6.35
CA GLY A 142 -15.02 -5.51 5.64
C GLY A 142 -14.69 -5.48 4.16
N ALA A 143 -14.99 -6.59 3.50
CA ALA A 143 -14.97 -6.71 2.05
C ALA A 143 -16.40 -6.75 1.52
N LEU A 144 -16.61 -6.11 0.37
CA LEU A 144 -17.87 -5.98 -0.33
C LEU A 144 -17.68 -6.49 -1.76
N GLU A 145 -18.72 -7.08 -2.32
CA GLU A 145 -18.74 -7.54 -3.70
C GLU A 145 -19.98 -6.97 -4.39
N ASP A 146 -19.78 -6.38 -5.57
CA ASP A 146 -20.87 -5.82 -6.38
C ASP A 146 -20.49 -5.86 -7.86
N ASP A 147 -21.39 -6.39 -8.71
CA ASP A 147 -21.14 -6.65 -10.14
C ASP A 147 -19.80 -7.35 -10.44
N GLY A 148 -19.43 -8.36 -9.63
CA GLY A 148 -18.18 -9.11 -9.78
C GLY A 148 -16.91 -8.31 -9.45
N ARG A 149 -17.05 -7.10 -8.87
CA ARG A 149 -15.94 -6.27 -8.39
C ARG A 149 -15.80 -6.42 -6.89
N ILE A 150 -14.58 -6.35 -6.39
CA ILE A 150 -14.29 -6.44 -4.95
C ILE A 150 -13.88 -5.06 -4.43
N GLY A 151 -14.56 -4.62 -3.38
CA GLY A 151 -14.24 -3.42 -2.63
C GLY A 151 -13.86 -3.75 -1.20
N LEU A 152 -12.88 -3.03 -0.65
CA LEU A 152 -12.52 -3.09 0.76
C LEU A 152 -12.94 -1.78 1.43
N ALA A 153 -13.75 -1.88 2.49
CA ALA A 153 -14.20 -0.75 3.27
C ALA A 153 -13.29 -0.56 4.49
N PHE A 154 -12.78 0.66 4.65
CA PHE A 154 -11.87 1.05 5.73
C PHE A 154 -12.46 2.21 6.54
N GLU A 155 -11.89 2.43 7.72
CA GLU A 155 -12.04 3.70 8.44
C GLU A 155 -11.71 4.88 7.52
N LEU A 156 -12.52 5.93 7.58
CA LEU A 156 -12.25 7.19 6.91
C LEU A 156 -11.43 8.10 7.82
N ILE A 157 -10.23 8.46 7.39
CA ILE A 157 -9.35 9.39 8.11
C ILE A 157 -9.45 10.77 7.47
N GLU A 158 -9.98 11.76 8.22
CA GLU A 158 -10.03 13.17 7.82
C GLU A 158 -8.65 13.84 8.03
N GLY A 159 -7.61 13.27 7.41
CA GLY A 159 -6.22 13.69 7.55
C GLY A 159 -5.58 14.08 6.23
N GLN A 160 -4.26 14.24 6.25
CA GLN A 160 -3.46 14.48 5.04
C GLN A 160 -2.37 13.42 4.91
N THR A 161 -1.84 13.22 3.71
CA THR A 161 -0.71 12.31 3.52
C THR A 161 0.54 12.84 4.24
N LEU A 162 1.44 11.93 4.61
CA LEU A 162 2.72 12.30 5.19
C LEU A 162 3.53 13.14 4.18
N GLU A 163 3.41 12.84 2.89
CA GLU A 163 3.98 13.65 1.79
C GLU A 163 3.50 15.10 1.83
N ALA A 164 2.19 15.33 1.90
CA ALA A 164 1.61 16.67 1.97
C ALA A 164 2.02 17.40 3.26
N TRP A 165 2.07 16.68 4.39
CA TRP A 165 2.53 17.23 5.64
C TRP A 165 3.99 17.67 5.58
N ILE A 166 4.89 16.84 5.02
CA ILE A 166 6.30 17.19 4.84
C ILE A 166 6.44 18.39 3.90
N GLY A 167 5.76 18.36 2.75
CA GLY A 167 5.84 19.43 1.75
C GLY A 167 5.26 20.77 2.20
N GLY A 168 4.34 20.77 3.17
CA GLY A 168 3.75 21.98 3.75
C GLY A 168 4.59 22.70 4.80
N HIS A 169 5.74 22.13 5.21
CA HIS A 169 6.60 22.71 6.25
C HIS A 169 7.99 23.03 5.71
N GLU A 170 8.50 24.24 5.99
CA GLU A 170 9.88 24.62 5.65
C GLU A 170 10.93 23.79 6.42
N SER A 171 10.59 23.36 7.64
CA SER A 171 11.40 22.46 8.45
C SER A 171 10.55 21.69 9.46
N LEU A 172 10.77 20.38 9.54
CA LEU A 172 10.19 19.54 10.58
C LEU A 172 11.20 19.38 11.71
N GLY A 173 10.78 19.71 12.93
CA GLY A 173 11.61 19.51 14.11
C GLY A 173 11.96 18.04 14.29
N ALA A 174 13.21 17.75 14.68
CA ALA A 174 13.71 16.38 14.84
C ALA A 174 12.81 15.49 15.71
N HIS A 175 12.21 16.07 16.76
CA HIS A 175 11.28 15.36 17.64
C HIS A 175 10.04 14.83 16.89
N ALA A 176 9.44 15.65 16.02
CA ALA A 176 8.26 15.25 15.25
C ALA A 176 8.61 14.13 14.25
N LEU A 177 9.77 14.22 13.59
CA LEU A 177 10.24 13.18 12.67
C LEU A 177 10.48 11.84 13.38
N VAL A 178 11.13 11.86 14.55
CA VAL A 178 11.39 10.65 15.33
C VAL A 178 10.08 10.04 15.82
N ALA A 179 9.13 10.85 16.29
CA ALA A 179 7.82 10.37 16.71
C ALA A 179 7.08 9.67 15.56
N THR A 180 6.98 10.31 14.39
CA THR A 180 6.36 9.71 13.20
C THR A 180 7.05 8.42 12.78
N ALA A 181 8.38 8.37 12.81
CA ALA A 181 9.14 7.18 12.44
C ALA A 181 8.88 6.02 13.42
N MET A 182 8.74 6.30 14.72
CA MET A 182 8.40 5.30 15.74
C MET A 182 6.99 4.74 15.53
N GLU A 183 6.02 5.60 15.25
CA GLU A 183 4.63 5.20 14.96
C GLU A 183 4.55 4.33 13.70
N LEU A 184 5.26 4.72 12.64
CA LEU A 184 5.34 3.94 11.41
C LEU A 184 6.02 2.58 11.64
N GLY A 185 7.11 2.56 12.40
CA GLY A 185 7.78 1.33 12.79
C GLY A 185 6.86 0.38 13.57
N ALA A 186 6.10 0.90 14.53
CA ALA A 186 5.12 0.13 15.28
C ALA A 186 4.03 -0.46 14.38
N ALA A 187 3.50 0.33 13.44
CA ALA A 187 2.51 -0.13 12.46
C ALA A 187 3.05 -1.27 11.58
N LEU A 188 4.28 -1.15 11.08
CA LEU A 188 4.93 -2.19 10.27
C LEU A 188 5.17 -3.46 11.08
N CYS A 189 5.62 -3.34 12.33
CA CYS A 189 5.76 -4.48 13.22
C CYS A 189 4.42 -5.22 13.40
N ALA A 190 3.32 -4.49 13.59
CA ALA A 190 1.99 -5.09 13.71
C ALA A 190 1.58 -5.83 12.43
N LEU A 191 1.79 -5.23 11.25
CA LEU A 191 1.53 -5.87 9.96
C LEU A 191 2.35 -7.17 9.79
N HIS A 192 3.65 -7.12 10.08
CA HIS A 192 4.53 -8.27 9.94
C HIS A 192 4.17 -9.42 10.89
N GLN A 193 3.67 -9.12 12.09
CA GLN A 193 3.24 -10.15 13.06
C GLN A 193 2.09 -11.04 12.54
N VAL A 194 1.28 -10.52 11.62
CA VAL A 194 0.19 -11.28 10.97
C VAL A 194 0.54 -11.75 9.56
N GLY A 195 1.82 -11.66 9.17
CA GLY A 195 2.31 -12.12 7.87
C GLY A 195 2.02 -11.17 6.71
N ILE A 196 1.69 -9.90 6.98
CA ILE A 196 1.43 -8.91 5.94
C ILE A 196 2.67 -8.06 5.72
N VAL A 197 3.15 -8.02 4.47
CA VAL A 197 4.12 -7.03 4.00
C VAL A 197 3.37 -5.94 3.24
N HIS A 198 3.58 -4.66 3.58
CA HIS A 198 2.86 -3.56 2.94
C HIS A 198 3.14 -3.48 1.43
N GLY A 199 4.40 -3.68 1.03
CA GLY A 199 4.77 -3.80 -0.39
C GLY A 199 4.73 -2.52 -1.24
N ASP A 200 4.42 -1.35 -0.66
CA ASP A 200 4.44 -0.04 -1.35
C ASP A 200 4.47 1.09 -0.30
N LEU A 201 5.36 0.97 0.69
CA LEU A 201 5.43 1.97 1.74
C LEU A 201 6.12 3.24 1.23
N LYS A 202 5.39 4.34 1.19
CA LYS A 202 5.89 5.67 0.80
C LYS A 202 5.08 6.78 1.50
N PRO A 203 5.61 8.02 1.60
CA PRO A 203 4.92 9.11 2.30
C PRO A 203 3.50 9.42 1.78
N SER A 204 3.21 9.16 0.50
CA SER A 204 1.87 9.33 -0.06
C SER A 204 0.86 8.24 0.35
N ASN A 205 1.34 7.10 0.86
CA ASN A 205 0.50 6.01 1.37
C ASN A 205 0.35 6.02 2.91
N VAL A 206 1.02 6.94 3.61
CA VAL A 206 0.88 7.15 5.05
C VAL A 206 -0.04 8.34 5.28
N LEU A 207 -1.10 8.15 6.06
CA LEU A 207 -2.00 9.23 6.46
C LEU A 207 -1.64 9.71 7.85
N ARG A 208 -1.64 11.03 8.02
CA ARG A 208 -1.52 11.69 9.31
C ARG A 208 -2.88 12.24 9.72
N HIS A 209 -3.42 11.70 10.79
CA HIS A 209 -4.66 12.16 11.40
C HIS A 209 -4.46 13.57 12.02
N PRO A 210 -5.48 14.44 12.03
CA PRO A 210 -5.37 15.80 12.61
C PRO A 210 -4.92 15.79 14.07
N GLY A 211 -5.36 14.79 14.82
CA GLY A 211 -4.94 14.53 16.22
C GLY A 211 -3.48 14.12 16.40
N GLY A 212 -2.70 13.99 15.32
CA GLY A 212 -1.25 13.82 15.39
C GLY A 212 -0.72 12.39 15.43
N ARG A 213 -1.50 11.42 14.92
CA ARG A 213 -1.12 10.01 14.75
C ARG A 213 -1.16 9.58 13.28
#